data_AF-A0A7T8KA62-F1
#
_entry.id   AF-A0A7T8KA62-F1
#
_cell.length_a   1.000
_cell.length_b   1.000
_cell.length_c   1.000
_cell.angle_alpha   90.00
_cell.angle_beta   90.00
_cell.angle_gamma   90.00
#
_symmetry.space_group_name_H-M   'P 1'
#
loop_
_entity.id
_entity.type
_entity.pdbx_description
1 polymer ?
#
loop_
_entity_poly.entity_id
_entity_poly.type
_entity_poly.pdbx_seq_one_letter_code
_entity_poly.pdbx_strand_id
1 'polypeptide(L)' 'VRLMKLVQHPNVVRLYEVIDTASKLYLILELADGGDLYDYIMKHEQGLSEALAQKYF' A
#
# COMPACT_ATOMS: atom_id res chain seq x y z
N VAL A 1 7.37 12.97 -7.90
CA VAL A 1 7.16 11.62 -8.50
C VAL A 1 8.45 10.84 -8.79
N ARG A 2 9.59 11.47 -9.15
CA ARG A 2 10.84 10.76 -9.49
C ARG A 2 11.46 9.93 -8.35
N LEU A 3 11.28 10.33 -7.08
CA LEU A 3 11.82 9.60 -5.91
C LEU A 3 11.13 8.25 -5.68
N MET A 4 9.83 8.12 -5.99
CA MET A 4 9.07 6.89 -5.73
C MET A 4 9.50 5.74 -6.65
N LYS A 5 10.04 6.02 -7.85
CA LYS A 5 10.62 4.99 -8.73
C LYS A 5 11.92 4.39 -8.18
N LEU A 6 12.59 5.09 -7.26
CA LEU A 6 13.84 4.64 -6.64
C LEU A 6 13.60 3.82 -5.36
N VAL A 7 12.38 3.86 -4.81
CA VAL A 7 12.03 3.11 -3.60
C VAL A 7 11.75 1.66 -3.99
N GLN A 8 12.67 0.79 -3.58
CA GLN A 8 12.55 -0.65 -3.72
C GLN A 8 12.69 -1.27 -2.33
N HIS A 9 11.55 -1.46 -1.65
CA HIS A 9 11.51 -2.01 -0.30
C HIS A 9 10.39 -3.04 -0.20
N PRO A 10 10.61 -4.21 0.46
CA PRO A 10 9.60 -5.26 0.55
C PRO A 10 8.28 -4.83 1.20
N ASN A 11 8.31 -3.80 2.06
CA ASN A 11 7.12 -3.27 2.75
C ASN A 11 6.59 -1.96 2.14
N VAL A 12 7.02 -1.58 0.93
CA VAL A 12 6.51 -0.38 0.23
C VAL A 12 6.03 -0.78 -1.15
N VAL A 13 4.77 -0.47 -1.44
CA VAL A 13 4.15 -0.73 -2.75
C VAL A 13 4.98 -0.08 -3.86
N ARG A 14 5.38 -0.89 -4.84
CA ARG A 14 6.22 -0.43 -5.93
C ARG A 14 5.44 0.39 -6.95
N LEU A 15 6.03 1.51 -7.37
CA LEU A 15 5.57 2.30 -8.51
C LEU A 15 6.36 1.89 -9.76
N TYR A 16 5.72 1.20 -10.70
CA TYR A 16 6.33 0.78 -11.96
C TYR A 16 6.46 1.94 -12.94
N GLU A 17 5.34 2.61 -13.20
CA GLU A 17 5.26 3.62 -14.24
C GLU A 17 4.25 4.71 -13.92
N VAL A 18 4.47 5.87 -14.53
CA VAL A 18 3.63 7.05 -14.41
C VAL A 18 3.34 7.51 -15.81
N ILE A 19 2.07 7.58 -16.17
CA ILE A 19 1.62 8.12 -17.45
C ILE A 19 0.97 9.45 -17.17
N ASP A 20 1.55 10.51 -17.71
CA ASP A 20 1.06 11.87 -17.57
C ASP A 20 0.36 12.29 -18.85
N THR A 21 -0.84 12.86 -18.70
CA THR A 21 -1.66 13.36 -19.79
C THR A 21 -2.08 14.78 -19.45
N ALA A 22 -2.52 15.56 -20.44
CA ALA A 22 -2.87 16.97 -20.21
C ALA A 22 -3.95 17.20 -19.14
N SER A 23 -4.73 16.18 -18.77
CA SER A 23 -5.83 16.29 -17.79
C SER A 23 -5.77 15.29 -16.65
N LYS A 24 -4.93 14.24 -16.73
CA LYS A 24 -4.93 13.14 -15.77
C LYS A 24 -3.54 12.54 -15.57
N LEU A 25 -3.31 12.05 -14.35
CA LEU A 25 -2.12 11.30 -13.99
C LEU A 25 -2.51 9.86 -13.68
N TYR A 26 -1.86 8.90 -14.33
CA TYR A 26 -2.06 7.47 -14.09
C TYR A 26 -0.80 6.89 -13.43
N LEU A 27 -1.01 6.13 -12.34
CA LEU A 27 0.05 5.48 -11.58
C LEU A 27 -0.11 3.97 -11.73
N ILE A 28 0.89 3.32 -12.34
CA ILE A 28 0.93 1.87 -12.45
C ILE A 28 1.68 1.35 -11.23
N LEU A 29 0.93 0.72 -10.32
CA LEU A 29 1.39 0.25 -9.01
C LEU A 29 1.36 -1.29 -8.95
N GLU A 30 2.12 -1.85 -8.02
CA GLU A 30 1.99 -3.24 -7.61
C GLU A 30 0.61 -3.53 -7.02
N LEU A 31 0.01 -4.65 -7.46
CA LEU A 31 -1.27 -5.12 -6.94
C LEU A 31 -1.01 -5.93 -5.66
N ALA A 32 -1.51 -5.43 -4.53
CA ALA A 32 -1.49 -6.14 -3.27
C ALA A 32 -2.78 -6.95 -3.10
N ASP A 33 -2.66 -8.27 -3.00
CA ASP A 33 -3.76 -9.15 -2.66
C ASP A 33 -4.05 -9.09 -1.15
N GLY A 34 -5.32 -9.25 -0.76
CA GLY A 34 -5.73 -9.32 0.65
C GLY A 34 -6.52 -8.12 1.18
N GLY A 35 -6.75 -7.10 0.35
CA GLY A 35 -7.51 -5.90 0.72
C GLY A 35 -6.66 -4.87 1.48
N ASP A 36 -7.31 -3.85 2.02
CA ASP A 36 -6.61 -2.81 2.79
C ASP A 36 -6.55 -3.12 4.29
N LEU A 37 -5.64 -2.43 4.98
CA LEU A 37 -5.46 -2.58 6.42
C LEU A 37 -6.67 -2.06 7.20
N TYR A 38 -7.41 -1.11 6.65
CA TYR A 38 -8.58 -0.52 7.30
C TYR A 38 -9.70 -1.55 7.44
N ASP A 39 -10.04 -2.23 6.34
CA ASP A 39 -11.00 -3.33 6.31
C ASP A 39 -10.56 -4.46 7.24
N TYR A 40 -9.26 -4.73 7.32
CA TYR A 40 -8.72 -5.74 8.23
C TYR A 40 -8.94 -5.38 9.71
N ILE A 41 -8.72 -4.12 10.10
CA ILE A 41 -8.99 -3.64 11.46
C ILE A 41 -10.51 -3.62 11.73
N MET A 42 -11.32 -3.14 10.80
CA MET A 42 -12.78 -3.06 10.96
C MET A 42 -13.44 -4.43 11.15
N LYS A 43 -12.89 -5.49 10.54
CA LYS A 43 -13.35 -6.88 10.77
C LYS A 43 -13.08 -7.38 12.18
N HIS A 44 -12.16 -6.76 12.92
CA HIS A 44 -11.82 -7.11 14.29
C HIS A 44 -12.36 -6.04 15.24
N GLU A 45 -13.67 -6.08 15.54
CA GLU A 45 -14.37 -5.07 16.36
C GLU A 45 -13.78 -4.88 17.77
N GLN A 46 -13.16 -5.93 18.35
CA GLN A 46 -12.50 -5.87 19.65
C GLN A 46 -11.00 -5.50 19.57
N GLY A 47 -10.52 -5.16 18.37
CA GLY A 47 -9.12 -4.92 18.08
C GLY A 47 -8.32 -6.19 17.80
N LEU A 48 -7.07 -5.99 17.37
CA LEU A 48 -6.11 -7.06 17.11
C LEU A 48 -5.36 -7.41 18.40
N SER A 49 -5.01 -8.69 18.59
CA SER A 49 -4.13 -9.08 19.69
C SER A 49 -2.78 -8.35 19.57
N GLU A 50 -2.20 -7.94 20.69
CA GLU A 50 -0.96 -7.14 20.73
C GLU A 50 0.18 -7.78 19.93
N ALA A 51 0.35 -9.10 20.01
CA ALA A 51 1.37 -9.83 19.27
C ALA A 51 1.19 -9.73 17.74
N LEU A 52 -0.05 -9.69 17.26
CA LEU A 52 -0.33 -9.49 15.83
C LEU A 52 -0.12 -8.03 15.44
N ALA A 53 -0.56 -7.09 16.30
CA ALA A 53 -0.39 -5.67 16.06
C ALA A 53 1.10 -5.29 15.93
N GLN A 54 1.97 -5.78 16.83
CA GLN A 54 3.42 -5.54 16.78
C GLN A 54 4.09 -6.06 15.49
N LYS A 55 3.46 -7.00 14.77
CA LYS A 55 4.01 -7.53 13.52
C LYS A 55 3.64 -6.66 12.31
N TYR A 56 2.48 -6.00 12.36
CA TYR A 56 1.95 -5.22 11.25
C TYR A 56 2.28 -3.71 11.34
N PHE A 57 2.48 -3.20 12.55
CA PHE A 57 2.76 -1.78 12.84
C PHE A 57 4.13 -1.61 13.46
#